data_AF-A0A3B9RQL8-F1
#
_entry.id   AF-A0A3B9RQL8-F1
#
_cell.length_a   1.000
_cell.length_b   1.000
_cell.length_c   1.000
_cell.angle_alpha   90.00
_cell.angle_beta   90.00
_cell.angle_gamma   90.00
#
_symmetry.space_group_name_H-M   'P 1'
#
loop_
_entity.id
_entity.type
_entity.pdbx_description
1 polymer ?
#
loop_
_entity_poly.entity_id
_entity_poly.type
_entity_poly.pdbx_seq_one_letter_code
_entity_poly.pdbx_strand_id
1 'polypeptide(L)'
;MRYTPHYLLLDDEQSVVTTPFLLEILDSALIENIQMGNIQAAYGVLDLSISLAQATDKNPLSPLEGQKILSRVKKAMDRGNIANAKQQMVEFALRA
;
A
#
# COMPACT_ATOMS: atom_id res chain seq x y z
N MET A 1 -5.67 27.75 -35.65
CA MET A 1 -6.50 27.00 -34.67
C MET A 1 -5.62 26.70 -33.47
N ARG A 2 -6.08 27.07 -32.27
CA ARG A 2 -5.29 27.06 -31.03
C ARG A 2 -5.55 25.73 -30.33
N TYR A 3 -4.53 24.89 -30.17
CA TYR A 3 -4.66 23.60 -29.48
C TYR A 3 -5.01 23.86 -28.02
N THR A 4 -6.22 23.49 -27.62
CA THR A 4 -6.66 23.46 -26.22
C THR A 4 -6.17 22.14 -25.61
N PRO A 5 -5.28 22.19 -24.59
CA PRO A 5 -4.82 20.97 -23.93
C PRO A 5 -6.01 20.27 -23.28
N HIS A 6 -6.08 18.95 -23.45
CA HIS A 6 -7.19 18.07 -23.03
C HIS A 6 -7.47 18.03 -21.52
N TYR A 7 -6.78 18.84 -20.70
CA TYR A 7 -7.04 18.96 -19.27
C TYR A 7 -8.29 19.79 -18.93
N LEU A 8 -8.90 20.46 -19.91
CA LEU A 8 -10.08 21.32 -19.71
C LEU A 8 -11.41 20.64 -20.10
N LEU A 9 -11.41 19.34 -20.42
CA LEU A 9 -12.59 18.54 -20.79
C LEU A 9 -12.77 17.35 -19.85
N LEU A 10 -12.65 17.58 -18.53
CA LEU A 10 -13.14 16.64 -17.52
C LEU A 10 -14.63 16.93 -17.30
N ASP A 11 -15.45 16.39 -18.20
CA ASP A 11 -16.88 16.18 -17.98
C ASP A 11 -17.09 15.07 -16.91
N ASP A 12 -18.17 15.23 -16.16
CA ASP A 12 -18.69 14.46 -15.01
C ASP A 12 -18.02 13.14 -14.56
N GLU A 13 -17.72 13.08 -13.25
CA GLU A 13 -17.48 11.88 -12.42
C GLU A 13 -16.17 11.06 -12.61
N GLN A 14 -15.04 11.68 -12.94
CA GLN A 14 -13.73 11.06 -12.67
C GLN A 14 -13.10 11.63 -11.40
N SER A 15 -13.29 10.94 -10.28
CA SER A 15 -12.51 11.18 -9.06
C SER A 15 -11.04 11.03 -9.40
N VAL A 16 -10.27 12.12 -9.31
CA VAL A 16 -8.82 12.10 -9.54
C VAL A 16 -8.19 11.33 -8.38
N VAL A 17 -7.97 10.04 -8.59
CA VAL A 17 -7.31 9.15 -7.64
C VAL A 17 -5.84 9.57 -7.55
N THR A 18 -5.49 10.26 -6.47
CA THR A 18 -4.10 10.65 -6.21
C THR A 18 -3.37 9.54 -5.47
N THR A 19 -2.05 9.45 -5.68
CA THR A 19 -1.20 8.44 -5.03
C THR A 19 -1.31 8.42 -3.49
N PRO A 20 -1.41 9.56 -2.78
CA PRO A 20 -1.67 9.58 -1.34
C PRO A 20 -3.01 8.96 -0.95
N PHE A 21 -4.09 9.25 -1.69
CA PHE A 21 -5.41 8.67 -1.43
C PHE A 21 -5.43 7.15 -1.63
N LEU A 22 -4.69 6.64 -2.62
CA LEU A 22 -4.53 5.19 -2.82
C LEU A 22 -3.79 4.53 -1.65
N LEU A 23 -2.78 5.18 -1.08
CA LEU A 23 -2.09 4.65 0.10
C LEU A 23 -3.05 4.54 1.30
N GLU A 24 -3.90 5.55 1.53
CA GLU A 24 -4.91 5.51 2.59
C GLU A 24 -5.93 4.37 2.41
N ILE A 25 -6.35 4.12 1.17
CA ILE A 25 -7.23 2.98 0.84
C ILE A 25 -6.52 1.66 1.12
N LEU A 26 -5.26 1.52 0.68
CA LEU A 26 -4.50 0.30 0.88
C LEU A 26 -4.21 0.05 2.36
N ASP A 27 -3.93 1.09 3.15
CA ASP A 27 -3.76 0.98 4.61
C ASP A 27 -5.05 0.50 5.27
N SER A 28 -6.20 1.04 4.86
CA SER A 28 -7.51 0.58 5.35
C SER A 28 -7.77 -0.89 5.00
N ALA A 29 -7.53 -1.28 3.75
CA ALA A 29 -7.68 -2.66 3.29
C ALA A 29 -6.70 -3.61 4.00
N LEU A 30 -5.49 -3.15 4.30
CA LEU A 30 -4.48 -3.91 5.04
C LEU A 30 -4.98 -4.23 6.46
N ILE A 31 -5.45 -3.21 7.19
CA ILE A 31 -6.01 -3.37 8.53
C ILE A 31 -7.24 -4.29 8.52
N GLU A 32 -8.14 -4.13 7.56
CA GLU A 32 -9.33 -4.97 7.41
C GLU A 32 -8.96 -6.45 7.22
N ASN A 33 -8.03 -6.75 6.29
CA ASN A 33 -7.59 -8.12 6.05
C ASN A 33 -6.91 -8.74 7.29
N ILE A 34 -6.16 -7.95 8.07
CA ILE A 34 -5.54 -8.38 9.33
C ILE A 34 -6.60 -8.75 10.38
N GLN A 35 -7.66 -7.93 10.49
CA GLN A 35 -8.77 -8.14 11.43
C GLN A 35 -9.61 -9.36 11.05
N MET A 36 -9.90 -9.55 9.76
CA MET A 36 -10.61 -10.72 9.24
C MET A 36 -9.77 -12.01 9.29
N GLY A 37 -8.48 -11.91 9.62
CA GLY A 37 -7.58 -13.06 9.65
C GLY A 37 -7.13 -13.54 8.27
N ASN A 38 -7.39 -12.77 7.22
CA ASN A 38 -6.95 -13.07 5.86
C ASN A 38 -5.49 -12.62 5.64
N ILE A 39 -4.56 -13.35 6.23
CA ILE A 39 -3.14 -12.96 6.29
C ILE A 39 -2.47 -12.97 4.90
N GLN A 40 -2.93 -13.85 4.00
CA GLN A 40 -2.39 -13.89 2.64
C GLN A 40 -2.83 -12.65 1.84
N ALA A 41 -4.09 -12.25 1.95
CA ALA A 41 -4.55 -11.01 1.33
C ALA A 41 -3.89 -9.78 1.98
N ALA A 42 -3.76 -9.75 3.31
CA ALA A 42 -3.02 -8.69 4.00
C ALA A 42 -1.57 -8.57 3.49
N TYR A 43 -0.88 -9.69 3.26
CA TYR A 43 0.45 -9.69 2.67
C TYR A 43 0.47 -9.12 1.24
N GLY A 44 -0.52 -9.46 0.41
CA GLY A 44 -0.67 -8.89 -0.93
C GLY A 44 -0.93 -7.38 -0.91
N VAL A 45 -1.78 -6.90 0.01
CA VAL A 45 -2.03 -5.46 0.16
C VAL A 45 -0.77 -4.73 0.63
N LEU A 46 0.00 -5.31 1.56
CA LEU A 46 1.27 -4.75 2.01
C LEU A 46 2.28 -4.58 0.85
N ASP A 47 2.39 -5.57 -0.04
CA ASP A 47 3.26 -5.50 -1.24
C ASP A 47 2.86 -4.36 -2.17
N LEU A 48 1.55 -4.17 -2.38
CA LEU A 48 1.01 -3.06 -3.16
C LEU A 48 1.29 -1.71 -2.49
N SER A 49 1.08 -1.56 -1.18
CA SER A 49 1.37 -0.32 -0.45
C SER A 49 2.85 0.04 -0.53
N ILE A 50 3.74 -0.95 -0.39
CA ILE A 50 5.20 -0.77 -0.50
C ILE A 50 5.59 -0.31 -1.91
N SER A 51 5.05 -0.98 -2.93
CA SER A 51 5.31 -0.64 -4.34
C SER A 51 4.84 0.78 -4.66
N LEU A 52 3.68 1.17 -4.14
CA LEU A 52 3.12 2.51 -4.32
C LEU A 52 3.92 3.57 -3.56
N ALA A 53 4.33 3.30 -2.33
CA ALA A 53 5.20 4.19 -1.55
C ALA A 53 6.55 4.41 -2.24
N GLN A 54 7.15 3.36 -2.82
CA GLN A 54 8.38 3.43 -3.61
C GLN A 54 8.23 4.26 -4.89
N ALA A 55 7.04 4.25 -5.49
CA ALA A 55 6.74 5.02 -6.70
C ALA A 55 6.42 6.50 -6.43
N THR A 56 6.35 6.93 -5.16
CA THR A 56 5.94 8.29 -4.78
C THR A 56 7.12 9.11 -4.26
N ASP A 57 7.31 10.33 -4.78
CA ASP A 57 8.38 11.25 -4.33
C ASP A 57 8.21 11.74 -2.88
N LYS A 58 7.00 11.66 -2.31
CA LYS A 58 6.66 12.23 -1.00
C LYS A 58 7.10 11.37 0.20
N ASN A 59 7.35 10.07 0.02
CA ASN A 59 7.81 9.19 1.10
C ASN A 59 8.64 8.04 0.51
N PRO A 60 9.90 8.29 0.14
CA PRO A 60 10.71 7.31 -0.58
C PRO A 60 11.13 6.20 0.38
N LEU A 61 10.24 5.22 0.56
CA LEU A 61 10.65 3.91 1.03
C LEU A 61 11.63 3.36 0.01
N SER A 62 12.86 3.05 0.40
CA SER A 62 13.80 2.49 -0.58
C SER A 62 13.37 1.08 -1.02
N PRO A 63 13.71 0.65 -2.24
CA PRO A 63 13.47 -0.73 -2.70
C PRO A 63 13.97 -1.78 -1.72
N LEU A 64 15.15 -1.55 -1.13
CA LEU A 64 15.77 -2.44 -0.16
C LEU A 64 14.98 -2.51 1.17
N GLU A 65 14.46 -1.39 1.65
CA GLU A 65 13.63 -1.37 2.85
C GLU A 65 12.30 -2.09 2.65
N GLY A 66 11.64 -1.85 1.50
CA GLY A 66 10.41 -2.56 1.16
C GLY A 66 10.61 -4.07 1.11
N GLN A 67 11.67 -4.52 0.44
CA GLN A 67 11.99 -5.95 0.37
C GLN A 67 12.31 -6.54 1.76
N LYS A 68 12.98 -5.79 2.64
CA LYS A 68 13.23 -6.23 4.03
C LYS A 68 11.93 -6.41 4.81
N ILE A 69 10.98 -5.49 4.69
CA ILE A 69 9.68 -5.57 5.35
C ILE A 69 8.92 -6.80 4.86
N LEU A 70 8.77 -6.97 3.55
CA LEU A 70 8.09 -8.12 2.95
C LEU A 70 8.73 -9.44 3.36
N SER A 71 10.07 -9.51 3.36
CA SER A 71 10.80 -10.73 3.75
C SER A 71 10.60 -11.09 5.21
N ARG A 72 10.57 -10.09 6.12
CA ARG A 72 10.31 -10.32 7.56
C ARG A 72 8.90 -10.86 7.79
N VAL A 73 7.92 -10.25 7.14
CA VAL A 73 6.52 -10.66 7.24
C VAL A 73 6.32 -12.06 6.67
N LYS A 74 6.84 -12.33 5.47
CA LYS A 74 6.77 -13.66 4.85
C LYS A 74 7.41 -14.75 5.72
N LYS A 75 8.58 -14.46 6.29
CA LYS A 75 9.28 -15.37 7.21
C LYS A 75 8.49 -15.62 8.49
N ALA A 76 7.79 -14.62 9.02
CA ALA A 76 6.91 -14.80 10.18
C ALA A 76 5.70 -15.69 9.84
N MET A 77 5.10 -15.49 8.67
CA MET A 77 4.00 -16.32 8.16
C MET A 77 4.45 -17.78 7.96
N ASP A 78 5.61 -18.00 7.33
CA ASP A 78 6.13 -19.35 7.04
C ASP A 78 6.49 -20.13 8.31
N ARG A 79 6.82 -19.43 9.40
CA ARG A 79 7.06 -20.02 10.71
C ARG A 79 5.79 -20.27 11.53
N GLY A 80 4.61 -19.97 10.98
CA GLY A 80 3.35 -20.01 11.70
C GLY A 80 3.21 -18.93 12.77
N ASN A 81 4.13 -17.95 12.82
CA ASN A 81 4.06 -16.82 13.76
C ASN A 81 3.18 -15.71 13.20
N ILE A 82 1.88 -16.00 13.12
CA ILE A 82 0.88 -15.11 12.54
C ILE A 82 0.76 -13.80 13.34
N ALA A 83 0.89 -13.86 14.67
CA ALA A 83 0.84 -12.67 15.53
C ALA A 83 1.95 -11.66 15.17
N ASN A 84 3.19 -12.13 15.00
CA ASN A 84 4.30 -11.27 14.59
C ASN A 84 4.16 -10.77 13.15
N ALA A 85 3.62 -11.59 12.23
CA ALA A 85 3.33 -11.15 10.86
C ALA A 85 2.31 -10.00 10.86
N LYS A 86 1.21 -10.15 11.61
CA LYS A 86 0.18 -9.10 11.79
C LYS A 86 0.79 -7.83 12.37
N GLN A 87 1.56 -7.95 13.45
CA GLN A 87 2.20 -6.80 14.10
C GLN A 87 3.07 -6.01 13.11
N GLN A 88 3.91 -6.70 12.34
CA GLN A 88 4.77 -6.05 11.35
C GLN A 88 4.00 -5.37 10.22
N MET A 89 2.87 -5.95 9.78
CA MET A 89 2.00 -5.32 8.79
C MET A 89 1.31 -4.06 9.36
N VAL A 90 0.84 -4.10 10.62
CA VAL A 90 0.24 -2.94 11.30
C VAL A 90 1.27 -1.83 11.51
N GLU A 91 2.49 -2.17 11.94
CA GLU A 91 3.58 -1.19 12.11
C GLU A 91 3.89 -0.46 10.81
N PHE A 92 3.78 -1.14 9.65
CA PHE A 92 3.92 -0.50 8.36
C PHE A 92 2.77 0.47 8.06
N ALA A 93 1.52 0.05 8.24
CA ALA A 93 0.34 0.89 7.98
C ALA A 93 0.31 2.17 8.85
N LEU A 94 0.86 2.11 10.06
CA LEU A 94 0.90 3.23 11.00
C LEU A 94 2.12 4.16 10.83
N ARG A 95 3.01 3.88 9.85
CA ARG A 95 4.20 4.71 9.58
C ARG A 95 3.85 6.06 8.91
N ALA A 96 2.66 6.19 8.34
CA ALA A 96 2.21 7.35 7.55
C ALA A 96 2.24 8.67 8.34
#